data_AF-A0A550GH23-F1
#
_entry.id   AF-A0A550GH23-F1
#
_cell.length_a   1.000
_cell.length_b   1.000
_cell.length_c   1.000
_cell.angle_alpha   90.00
_cell.angle_beta   90.00
_cell.angle_gamma   90.00
#
_symmetry.space_group_name_H-M   'P 1'
#
loop_
_entity.id
_entity.type
_entity.pdbx_description
1 polymer ?
#
loop_
_entity_poly.entity_id
_entity_poly.type
_entity_poly.pdbx_seq_one_letter_code
_entity_poly.pdbx_strand_id
1 'polypeptide(L)'
;MNSWKNDTSKRRDKLSIIAEILEIAKEGTLKTQIMYRANLSFAQLNDYLKFMLKANLLRKLHINGRYVYAATEKGNDFLQRHLELTELLEGEENGKNGVKVPPQNLFKRL
;
A
#
# COMPACT_ATOMS: atom_id res chain seq x y z
N MET A 1 17.72 -30.86 -20.44
CA MET A 1 16.44 -30.70 -19.72
C MET A 1 16.55 -29.47 -18.83
N ASN A 2 16.12 -28.32 -19.32
CA ASN A 2 16.20 -27.06 -18.56
C ASN A 2 14.95 -26.92 -17.71
N SER A 3 15.10 -27.13 -16.41
CA SER A 3 14.04 -26.93 -15.42
C SER A 3 13.84 -25.44 -15.19
N TRP A 4 13.03 -24.79 -16.02
CA TRP A 4 12.48 -23.46 -15.73
C TRP A 4 11.23 -23.67 -14.89
N LYS A 5 11.42 -24.08 -13.64
CA LYS A 5 10.38 -23.88 -12.63
C LYS A 5 10.40 -22.39 -12.31
N ASN A 6 9.45 -21.66 -12.88
CA ASN A 6 9.03 -20.37 -12.33
C ASN A 6 8.52 -20.63 -10.92
N ASP A 7 9.39 -20.49 -9.94
CA ASP A 7 9.03 -20.44 -8.52
C ASP A 7 8.41 -19.07 -8.26
N THR A 8 7.13 -18.92 -8.61
CA THR A 8 6.38 -17.66 -8.44
C THR A 8 5.91 -17.47 -7.00
N SER A 9 6.79 -17.72 -6.01
CA SER A 9 6.68 -16.99 -4.75
C SER A 9 7.22 -15.59 -4.99
N LYS A 10 6.41 -14.72 -5.61
CA LYS A 10 6.77 -13.32 -5.87
C LYS A 10 6.99 -12.67 -4.51
N ARG A 11 8.26 -12.50 -4.12
CA ARG A 11 8.63 -11.84 -2.86
C ARG A 11 7.91 -10.49 -2.80
N ARG A 12 7.19 -10.24 -1.71
CA ARG A 12 6.51 -8.96 -1.48
C ARG A 12 7.53 -7.83 -1.53
N ASP A 13 7.35 -6.90 -2.44
CA ASP A 13 8.19 -5.72 -2.55
C ASP A 13 7.79 -4.66 -1.50
N LYS A 14 8.64 -3.66 -1.33
CA LYS A 14 8.46 -2.64 -0.30
C LYS A 14 7.25 -1.74 -0.53
N LEU A 15 6.92 -1.42 -1.79
CA LEU A 15 5.81 -0.54 -2.12
C LEU A 15 4.48 -1.24 -1.86
N SER A 16 4.38 -2.52 -2.22
CA SER A 16 3.23 -3.36 -1.90
C SER A 16 2.97 -3.44 -0.38
N ILE A 17 4.03 -3.61 0.43
CA ILE A 17 3.91 -3.62 1.90
C ILE A 17 3.40 -2.27 2.43
N ILE A 18 3.92 -1.16 1.90
CA ILE A 18 3.50 0.19 2.29
C ILE A 18 2.01 0.41 1.94
N ALA A 19 1.60 0.02 0.74
CA ALA A 19 0.22 0.13 0.27
C ALA A 19 -0.73 -0.69 1.16
N GLU A 20 -0.37 -1.93 1.49
CA GLU A 20 -1.15 -2.79 2.37
C GLU A 20 -1.32 -2.20 3.78
N ILE A 21 -0.23 -1.67 4.38
CA ILE A 21 -0.30 -0.99 5.68
C ILE A 21 -1.24 0.22 5.61
N LEU A 22 -1.16 1.02 4.54
CA LEU A 22 -2.01 2.20 4.36
C LEU A 22 -3.48 1.82 4.24
N GLU A 23 -3.81 0.77 3.50
CA GLU A 23 -5.18 0.26 3.39
C GLU A 23 -5.71 -0.23 4.74
N ILE A 24 -4.92 -0.99 5.50
CA ILE A 24 -5.29 -1.45 6.86
C ILE A 24 -5.52 -0.25 7.81
N ALA A 25 -4.72 0.81 7.66
CA ALA A 25 -4.73 1.98 8.52
C ALA A 25 -5.63 3.13 8.03
N LYS A 26 -6.41 2.94 6.96
CA LYS A 26 -7.23 3.98 6.32
C LYS A 26 -8.16 4.70 7.30
N GLU A 27 -8.82 3.95 8.17
CA GLU A 27 -9.72 4.46 9.21
C GLU A 27 -9.09 4.58 10.59
N GLY A 28 -7.77 4.37 10.68
CA GLY A 28 -7.07 4.26 11.95
C GLY A 28 -7.15 2.86 12.55
N THR A 29 -6.01 2.31 12.98
CA THR A 29 -5.99 0.98 13.59
C THR A 29 -4.86 0.83 14.61
N LEU A 30 -4.93 -0.23 15.41
CA LEU A 30 -3.88 -0.56 16.37
C LEU A 30 -2.66 -1.13 15.66
N LYS A 31 -1.47 -0.88 16.22
CA LYS A 31 -0.21 -1.46 15.73
C LYS A 31 -0.28 -2.98 15.54
N THR A 32 -0.90 -3.68 16.49
CA THR A 32 -1.06 -5.14 16.44
C THR A 32 -1.94 -5.58 15.27
N GLN A 33 -2.99 -4.83 14.94
CA GLN A 33 -3.86 -5.12 13.79
C GLN A 33 -3.10 -4.98 12.47
N ILE A 34 -2.23 -3.97 12.35
CA ILE A 34 -1.33 -3.85 11.20
C ILE A 34 -0.41 -5.07 11.10
N MET A 35 0.21 -5.46 12.23
CA MET A 35 1.13 -6.61 12.27
C MET A 35 0.51 -7.88 11.73
N TYR A 36 -0.67 -8.24 12.27
CA TYR A 36 -1.35 -9.49 11.91
C TYR A 36 -1.91 -9.43 10.49
N ARG A 37 -2.54 -8.33 10.08
CA ARG A 37 -3.16 -8.22 8.76
C ARG A 37 -2.13 -8.09 7.64
N ALA A 38 -1.04 -7.37 7.86
CA ALA A 38 0.04 -7.21 6.87
C ALA A 38 1.05 -8.37 6.88
N ASN A 39 0.87 -9.39 7.74
CA ASN A 39 1.78 -10.52 7.91
C ASN A 39 3.25 -10.10 8.10
N LEU A 40 3.50 -9.15 9.01
CA LEU A 40 4.83 -8.63 9.31
C LEU A 40 5.32 -9.12 10.67
N SER A 41 6.61 -9.44 10.78
CA SER A 41 7.24 -9.59 12.09
C SER A 41 7.25 -8.26 12.85
N PHE A 42 7.37 -8.32 14.18
CA PHE A 42 7.47 -7.12 15.02
C PHE A 42 8.60 -6.17 14.59
N ALA A 43 9.76 -6.73 14.24
CA ALA A 43 10.92 -5.96 13.79
C ALA A 43 10.61 -5.23 12.47
N GLN A 44 10.12 -5.96 11.46
CA GLN A 44 9.74 -5.37 10.17
C GLN A 44 8.69 -4.28 10.35
N LEU A 45 7.64 -4.54 11.12
CA LEU A 45 6.59 -3.55 11.35
C LEU A 45 7.15 -2.26 11.97
N ASN A 46 8.06 -2.36 12.94
CA ASN A 46 8.66 -1.16 13.55
C ASN A 46 9.45 -0.33 12.55
N ASP A 47 10.21 -0.98 11.67
CA ASP A 47 10.99 -0.31 10.64
C ASP A 47 10.07 0.40 9.63
N TYR A 48 9.02 -0.27 9.17
CA TYR A 48 8.01 0.33 8.29
C TYR A 48 7.27 1.48 8.96
N LEU A 49 6.78 1.32 10.19
CA LEU A 49 6.08 2.40 10.89
C LEU A 49 6.99 3.61 11.13
N LYS A 50 8.25 3.39 11.53
CA LYS A 50 9.24 4.47 11.70
C LYS A 50 9.45 5.22 10.40
N PHE A 51 9.64 4.49 9.30
CA PHE A 51 9.80 5.07 7.96
C PHE A 51 8.55 5.85 7.52
N MET A 52 7.37 5.24 7.61
CA MET A 52 6.12 5.82 7.13
C MET A 52 5.66 7.04 7.95
N LEU A 53 5.94 7.06 9.26
CA LEU A 53 5.74 8.25 10.09
C LEU A 53 6.70 9.37 9.68
N LYS A 54 7.99 9.06 9.50
CA LYS A 54 8.99 10.06 9.04
C LYS A 54 8.66 10.61 7.65
N ALA A 55 8.11 9.78 6.77
CA ALA A 55 7.69 10.16 5.43
C ALA A 55 6.33 10.88 5.39
N ASN A 56 5.65 11.03 6.53
CA ASN A 56 4.30 11.57 6.66
C ASN A 56 3.26 10.83 5.80
N LEU A 57 3.39 9.50 5.69
CA LEU A 57 2.36 8.64 5.08
C LEU A 57 1.34 8.20 6.13
N LEU A 58 1.80 7.95 7.36
CA LEU A 58 0.97 7.67 8.52
C LEU A 58 1.06 8.80 9.54
N ARG A 59 0.00 8.95 10.34
CA ARG A 59 0.02 9.69 11.61
C ARG A 59 -0.24 8.73 12.77
N LYS A 60 0.32 9.05 13.93
CA LYS A 60 0.08 8.34 15.18
C LYS A 60 -0.78 9.21 16.09
N LEU A 61 -1.93 8.70 16.52
CA LEU A 61 -2.89 9.40 17.38
C LEU A 61 -3.03 8.65 18.71
N HIS A 62 -3.36 9.37 19.78
CA HIS A 62 -3.69 8.77 21.08
C HIS A 62 -5.19 8.95 21.34
N ILE A 63 -5.94 7.85 21.28
CA ILE A 63 -7.41 7.84 21.39
C ILE A 63 -7.79 6.81 22.46
N ASN A 64 -8.60 7.21 23.44
CA ASN A 64 -9.11 6.32 24.50
C ASN A 64 -8.00 5.50 25.20
N GLY A 65 -6.86 6.15 25.51
CA GLY A 65 -5.72 5.50 26.17
C GLY A 65 -4.90 4.56 25.29
N ARG A 66 -5.11 4.56 23.96
CA ARG A 66 -4.41 3.68 23.02
C ARG A 66 -3.82 4.47 21.87
N TYR A 67 -2.68 4.00 21.37
CA TYR A 67 -2.10 4.54 20.14
C TYR A 67 -2.68 3.86 18.91
N VAL A 68 -3.25 4.67 18.02
CA VAL A 68 -3.73 4.24 16.71
C VAL A 68 -2.87 4.88 15.61
N TYR A 69 -2.73 4.17 14.50
CA TYR A 69 -2.04 4.61 13.30
C TYR A 69 -3.07 4.80 12.21
N ALA A 70 -3.07 5.97 11.58
CA ALA A 70 -4.04 6.32 10.54
C ALA A 70 -3.32 6.84 9.29
N ALA A 71 -3.81 6.47 8.11
CA ALA A 71 -3.33 7.02 6.85
C ALA A 71 -3.58 8.54 6.80
N THR A 72 -2.54 9.30 6.48
CA THR A 72 -2.67 10.74 6.18
C THR A 72 -3.24 10.94 4.78
N GLU A 73 -3.57 12.18 4.42
CA GLU A 73 -3.92 12.52 3.02
C GLU A 73 -2.82 12.08 2.05
N LYS A 74 -1.55 12.42 2.34
CA LYS A 74 -0.39 11.98 1.55
C LYS A 74 -0.29 10.44 1.46
N GLY A 75 -0.64 9.73 2.53
CA GLY A 75 -0.71 8.27 2.55
C GLY A 75 -1.80 7.72 1.62
N ASN A 76 -3.01 8.28 1.67
CA ASN A 76 -4.11 7.89 0.79
C ASN A 76 -3.79 8.16 -0.67
N ASP A 77 -3.17 9.31 -0.95
CA ASP A 77 -2.63 9.71 -2.24
C ASP A 77 -1.61 8.71 -2.80
N PHE A 78 -0.69 8.23 -1.96
CA PHE A 78 0.26 7.19 -2.34
C PHE A 78 -0.46 5.89 -2.68
N LEU A 79 -1.40 5.48 -1.82
CA LEU A 79 -2.15 4.24 -1.99
C LEU A 79 -2.93 4.23 -3.30
N GLN A 80 -3.63 5.32 -3.62
CA GLN A 80 -4.37 5.45 -4.86
C GLN A 80 -3.44 5.31 -6.08
N ARG A 81 -2.32 6.05 -6.11
CA ARG A 81 -1.36 5.97 -7.22
C ARG A 81 -0.72 4.58 -7.35
N HIS A 82 -0.47 3.92 -6.23
CA HIS A 82 0.05 2.55 -6.22
C HIS A 82 -0.96 1.58 -6.88
N LEU A 83 -2.24 1.69 -6.55
CA LEU A 83 -3.29 0.86 -7.16
C LEU A 83 -3.41 1.12 -8.67
N GLU A 84 -3.42 2.40 -9.09
CA GLU A 84 -3.46 2.79 -10.50
C GLU A 84 -2.26 2.24 -11.29
N LEU A 85 -1.05 2.33 -10.73
CA LEU A 85 0.16 1.78 -11.35
C LEU A 85 0.14 0.25 -11.41
N THR A 86 -0.37 -0.41 -10.37
CA THR A 86 -0.48 -1.87 -10.34
C THR A 86 -1.46 -2.35 -11.41
N GLU A 87 -2.62 -1.70 -11.52
CA GLU A 87 -3.62 -1.99 -12.56
C GLU A 87 -3.05 -1.78 -13.96
N LEU A 88 -2.31 -0.69 -14.18
CA LEU A 88 -1.67 -0.41 -15.47
C LEU A 88 -0.65 -1.50 -15.86
N LEU A 89 0.13 -2.00 -14.90
CA LEU A 89 1.14 -3.03 -15.14
C LEU A 89 0.53 -4.43 -15.28
N GLU A 90 -0.58 -4.71 -14.60
CA GLU A 90 -1.32 -5.97 -14.71
C GLU A 90 -2.18 -6.02 -16.00
N GLY A 91 -2.53 -4.87 -16.56
CA GLY A 91 -3.35 -4.70 -17.76
C GLY A 91 -2.76 -5.25 -19.07
N GLU A 92 -1.50 -5.70 -19.08
CA GLU A 92 -0.91 -6.35 -20.26
C GLU A 92 -0.98 -7.89 -20.24
N GLU A 93 -1.41 -8.52 -19.15
CA GLU A 93 -1.45 -9.99 -19.05
C GLU A 93 -2.85 -10.61 -19.14
N ASN A 94 -3.94 -9.83 -19.11
CA ASN A 94 -5.29 -10.37 -19.25
C ASN A 94 -6.21 -9.48 -20.09
N GLY A 95 -6.31 -9.82 -21.39
CA GLY A 95 -7.41 -9.32 -22.21
C GLY A 95 -8.76 -9.85 -21.69
N LYS A 96 -9.56 -8.96 -21.07
CA LYS A 96 -11.03 -8.83 -21.20
C LYS A 96 -11.62 -7.83 -20.18
N ASN A 97 -12.06 -6.69 -20.73
CA ASN A 97 -13.31 -5.97 -20.44
C ASN A 97 -13.51 -5.31 -19.05
N GLY A 98 -13.32 -3.98 -18.99
CA GLY A 98 -13.85 -3.13 -17.92
C GLY A 98 -13.27 -1.73 -17.81
N VAL A 99 -12.94 -1.07 -18.93
CA VAL A 99 -12.22 0.22 -18.92
C VAL A 99 -13.06 1.34 -18.28
N LYS A 100 -12.60 1.92 -17.17
CA LYS A 100 -12.94 3.30 -16.79
C LYS A 100 -11.72 4.17 -17.03
N VAL A 101 -11.70 4.84 -18.17
CA VAL A 101 -10.67 5.82 -18.52
C VAL A 101 -10.73 6.97 -17.50
N PRO A 102 -9.62 7.35 -16.83
CA PRO A 102 -9.58 8.56 -16.03
C PRO A 102 -9.89 9.78 -16.90
N PRO A 103 -10.71 10.75 -16.43
CA PRO A 103 -11.14 11.87 -17.26
C PRO A 103 -9.94 12.67 -17.81
N GLN A 104 -9.93 12.87 -19.13
CA GLN A 104 -8.86 13.46 -19.95
C GLN A 104 -8.52 14.94 -19.63
N ASN A 105 -9.10 15.50 -18.57
CA ASN A 105 -8.98 16.92 -18.21
C ASN A 105 -7.95 17.21 -17.10
N LEU A 106 -7.16 16.21 -16.67
CA LEU A 106 -6.16 16.41 -15.61
C LEU A 106 -4.89 17.17 -16.07
N PHE A 107 -4.63 17.25 -17.38
CA PHE A 107 -3.39 17.83 -17.93
C PHE A 107 -3.55 19.17 -18.65
N LYS A 108 -4.74 19.79 -18.60
CA LYS A 108 -4.94 21.13 -19.17
C LYS A 108 -4.81 22.21 -18.10
N ARG A 109 -3.58 22.44 -17.61
CA ARG A 109 -3.11 23.69 -16.99
C ARG A 109 -1.60 23.59 -16.72
N LEU A 110 -0.84 23.62 -17.81
CA LEU A 110 0.49 24.26 -17.87
C LEU A 110 0.39 25.32 -18.96
#